data_AF-V4ZQL3-F1
#
_entry.id   AF-V4ZQL3-F1
#
_cell.length_a   1.000
_cell.length_b   1.000
_cell.length_c   1.000
_cell.angle_alpha   90.00
_cell.angle_beta   90.00
_cell.angle_gamma   90.00
#
_symmetry.space_group_name_H-M   'P 1'
#
loop_
_entity.id
_entity.type
_entity.pdbx_description
1 polymer ?
#
loop_
_entity_poly.entity_id
_entity_poly.type
_entity_poly.pdbx_seq_one_letter_code
_entity_poly.pdbx_strand_id
1 'polypeptide(L)'
;MWRRWTSDRTDGGRPAPLGPVIAETYPAAILDRRGLCRTGYKGSGDDETARRTRNAEGLESQPAVSYAADAAIRETAVGNAGGDAVDAVAACVGAFDAAREGYATETDAFDDPEAVEVEGYIYA
;
A
#
# COMPACT_ATOMS: atom_id res chain seq x y z
N MET A 1 20.57 15.29 -12.08
CA MET A 1 21.36 14.06 -12.32
C MET A 1 20.61 12.92 -11.66
N TRP A 2 19.78 12.20 -12.42
CA TRP A 2 18.95 11.12 -11.88
C TRP A 2 19.81 9.85 -11.79
N ARG A 3 19.99 9.32 -10.58
CA ARG A 3 20.74 8.07 -10.37
C ARG A 3 19.92 6.92 -10.96
N ARG A 4 20.52 6.20 -11.90
CA ARG A 4 19.97 4.97 -12.47
C ARG A 4 20.00 3.88 -11.40
N TRP A 5 18.83 3.46 -10.94
CA TRP A 5 18.68 2.26 -10.11
C TRP A 5 18.61 1.06 -11.06
N THR A 6 19.67 0.27 -11.12
CA THR A 6 19.64 -1.07 -11.71
C THR A 6 19.50 -2.05 -10.56
N SER A 7 18.27 -2.52 -10.31
CA SER A 7 18.05 -3.70 -9.46
C SER A 7 18.16 -4.92 -10.35
N ASP A 8 19.25 -5.66 -10.18
CA ASP A 8 19.45 -6.98 -10.76
C ASP A 8 18.76 -7.97 -9.80
N ARG A 9 17.49 -8.27 -10.07
CA ARG A 9 16.75 -9.30 -9.34
C ARG A 9 15.80 -10.02 -10.28
N THR A 10 16.15 -11.25 -10.59
CA THR A 10 15.31 -12.23 -11.27
C THR A 10 14.49 -12.96 -10.23
N ASP A 11 13.18 -12.69 -10.16
CA ASP A 11 12.13 -13.59 -9.66
C ASP A 11 10.78 -12.95 -10.02
N GLY A 12 10.05 -13.53 -10.99
CA GLY A 12 8.62 -13.29 -11.28
C GLY A 12 8.16 -11.91 -11.79
N GLY A 13 8.71 -10.81 -11.28
CA GLY A 13 8.20 -9.47 -11.51
C GLY A 13 8.59 -8.86 -12.85
N ARG A 14 7.63 -8.19 -13.51
CA ARG A 14 7.90 -7.41 -14.73
C ARG A 14 8.47 -6.04 -14.35
N PRO A 15 9.58 -5.58 -14.98
CA PRO A 15 10.12 -4.26 -14.71
C PRO A 15 9.20 -3.15 -15.25
N ALA A 16 9.19 -2.00 -14.59
CA ALA A 16 8.48 -0.83 -15.07
C ALA A 16 9.03 -0.31 -16.42
N PRO A 17 8.20 0.34 -17.23
CA PRO A 17 8.54 0.78 -18.57
C PRO A 17 9.42 2.04 -18.50
N LEU A 18 10.12 2.34 -19.60
CA LEU A 18 10.91 3.56 -19.70
C LEU A 18 9.96 4.77 -19.87
N GLY A 19 9.89 5.62 -18.85
CA GLY A 19 9.07 6.84 -18.89
C GLY A 19 8.48 7.18 -17.52
N PRO A 20 7.57 8.18 -17.45
CA PRO A 20 6.79 8.44 -16.25
C PRO A 20 5.95 7.21 -15.88
N VAL A 21 5.99 6.83 -14.60
CA VAL A 21 5.21 5.72 -14.04
C VAL A 21 4.10 6.29 -13.17
N ILE A 22 2.88 5.81 -13.38
CA ILE A 22 1.76 6.00 -12.46
C ILE A 22 1.69 4.74 -11.60
N ALA A 23 1.74 4.90 -10.28
CA ALA A 23 1.56 3.81 -9.33
C ALA A 23 0.12 3.87 -8.81
N GLU A 24 -0.71 2.93 -9.25
CA GLU A 24 -2.01 2.70 -8.65
C GLU A 24 -1.82 1.83 -7.40
N THR A 25 -2.54 2.11 -6.33
CA THR A 25 -2.42 1.36 -5.07
C THR A 25 -3.75 0.73 -4.72
N TYR A 26 -3.72 -0.51 -4.23
CA TYR A 26 -4.87 -1.20 -3.68
C TYR A 26 -4.73 -1.34 -2.14
N PRO A 27 -5.26 -0.38 -1.35
CA PRO A 27 -5.02 -0.31 0.09
C PRO A 27 -5.37 -1.56 0.88
N ALA A 28 -6.49 -2.21 0.54
CA ALA A 28 -6.90 -3.43 1.26
C ALA A 28 -5.91 -4.59 1.06
N ALA A 29 -5.29 -4.71 -0.12
CA ALA A 29 -4.26 -5.72 -0.33
C ALA A 29 -2.95 -5.36 0.37
N ILE A 30 -2.59 -4.07 0.44
CA ILE A 30 -1.44 -3.58 1.25
C ILE A 30 -1.57 -3.99 2.71
N LEU A 31 -2.78 -3.86 3.27
CA LEU A 31 -3.10 -4.32 4.61
C LEU A 31 -2.95 -5.85 4.73
N ASP A 32 -3.48 -6.60 3.77
CA ASP A 32 -3.44 -8.07 3.73
C ASP A 32 -1.99 -8.61 3.70
N ARG A 33 -1.14 -8.07 2.81
CA ARG A 33 0.28 -8.46 2.71
C ARG A 33 1.08 -8.21 3.99
N ARG A 34 0.55 -7.37 4.88
CA ARG A 34 1.13 -7.03 6.19
C ARG A 34 0.48 -7.79 7.35
N GLY A 35 -0.43 -8.72 7.08
CA GLY A 35 -1.17 -9.45 8.12
C GLY A 35 -2.14 -8.57 8.91
N LEU A 36 -2.59 -7.45 8.31
CA LEU A 36 -3.56 -6.52 8.86
C LEU A 36 -4.97 -6.85 8.36
N CYS A 37 -5.97 -6.09 8.82
CA CYS A 37 -7.36 -6.35 8.50
C CYS A 37 -7.70 -5.83 7.09
N ARG A 38 -7.66 -6.73 6.10
CA ARG A 38 -8.10 -6.47 4.72
C ARG A 38 -9.56 -6.03 4.61
N THR A 39 -10.44 -6.58 5.46
CA THR A 39 -11.89 -6.38 5.37
C THR A 39 -12.52 -6.04 6.72
N GLY A 40 -13.70 -5.43 6.66
CA GLY A 40 -14.54 -5.13 7.83
C GLY A 40 -13.96 -4.09 8.79
N TYR A 41 -12.99 -3.27 8.36
CA TYR A 41 -12.54 -2.10 9.12
C TYR A 41 -13.33 -0.83 8.79
N LYS A 42 -14.26 -0.89 7.82
CA LYS A 42 -15.15 0.22 7.44
C LYS A 42 -16.49 0.06 8.15
N GLY A 43 -16.97 1.15 8.75
CA GLY A 43 -18.19 1.20 9.57
C GLY A 43 -17.95 1.87 10.92
N SER A 44 -19.02 2.14 11.66
CA SER A 44 -18.98 2.92 12.91
C SER A 44 -19.10 2.07 14.18
N GLY A 45 -19.02 0.74 14.09
CA GLY A 45 -19.07 -0.14 15.26
C GLY A 45 -17.71 -0.32 15.94
N ASP A 46 -17.75 -0.95 17.11
CA ASP A 46 -16.56 -1.18 17.94
C ASP A 46 -15.60 -2.16 17.27
N ASP A 47 -16.10 -3.19 16.59
CA ASP A 47 -15.29 -4.16 15.84
C ASP A 47 -14.55 -3.50 14.67
N GLU A 48 -15.25 -2.65 13.90
CA GLU A 48 -14.65 -1.89 12.80
C GLU A 48 -13.59 -0.92 13.33
N THR A 49 -13.87 -0.26 14.45
CA THR A 49 -12.94 0.65 15.13
C THR A 49 -11.70 -0.09 15.61
N ALA A 50 -11.85 -1.24 16.26
CA ALA A 50 -10.74 -2.07 16.70
C ALA A 50 -9.85 -2.53 15.53
N ARG A 51 -10.47 -2.88 14.40
CA ARG A 51 -9.73 -3.22 13.16
C ARG A 51 -9.00 -2.01 12.58
N ARG A 52 -9.60 -0.80 12.56
CA ARG A 52 -8.88 0.43 12.15
C ARG A 52 -7.71 0.74 13.08
N THR A 53 -7.86 0.57 14.39
CA THR A 53 -6.77 0.73 15.35
C THR A 53 -5.61 -0.22 15.03
N ARG A 54 -5.91 -1.52 14.86
CA ARG A 54 -4.89 -2.51 14.47
C ARG A 54 -4.21 -2.15 13.15
N ASN A 55 -4.97 -1.69 12.15
CA ASN A 55 -4.42 -1.30 10.86
C ASN A 55 -3.50 -0.07 10.99
N ALA A 56 -3.93 0.97 11.71
CA ALA A 56 -3.15 2.18 11.92
C ALA A 56 -1.84 1.89 12.68
N GLU A 57 -1.91 1.15 13.79
CA GLU A 57 -0.73 0.75 14.56
C GLU A 57 0.22 -0.15 13.74
N GLY A 58 -0.34 -1.07 12.96
CA GLY A 58 0.42 -1.94 12.07
C GLY A 58 1.18 -1.16 11.00
N LEU A 59 0.55 -0.16 10.37
CA LEU A 59 1.17 0.70 9.36
C LEU A 59 2.25 1.62 9.98
N GLU A 60 2.04 2.12 11.19
CA GLU A 60 3.03 2.94 11.92
C GLU A 60 4.29 2.17 12.31
N SER A 61 4.15 0.88 12.60
CA SER A 61 5.29 0.04 12.96
C SER A 61 6.24 -0.24 11.79
N GLN A 62 5.91 0.19 10.57
CA GLN A 62 6.68 -0.10 9.37
C GLN A 62 7.89 0.85 9.21
N PRO A 63 9.08 0.34 8.84
CA PRO A 63 10.30 1.16 8.68
C PRO A 63 10.17 2.29 7.64
N ALA A 64 9.25 2.12 6.70
CA ALA A 64 8.95 3.01 5.59
C ALA A 64 8.11 4.24 5.98
N VAL A 65 7.38 4.16 7.10
CA VAL A 65 6.39 5.15 7.50
C VAL A 65 6.89 5.84 8.75
N SER A 66 7.44 7.03 8.57
CA SER A 66 7.75 7.93 9.68
C SER A 66 7.01 9.24 9.47
N TYR A 67 5.66 9.21 9.48
CA TYR A 67 5.00 10.36 10.08
C TYR A 67 5.34 10.25 11.56
N ALA A 68 5.97 11.28 12.13
CA ALA A 68 6.24 11.33 13.56
C ALA A 68 4.98 10.85 14.26
N ALA A 69 5.09 9.87 15.17
CA ALA A 69 3.99 9.17 15.84
C ALA A 69 3.15 10.16 16.66
N ASP A 70 2.44 11.02 15.95
CA ASP A 70 1.54 12.02 16.44
C ASP A 70 0.23 11.28 16.66
N ALA A 71 -0.13 11.14 17.93
CA ALA A 71 -1.37 10.51 18.34
C ALA A 71 -2.57 11.09 17.57
N ALA A 72 -2.51 12.37 17.15
CA ALA A 72 -3.56 12.99 16.36
C ALA A 72 -3.76 12.35 14.97
N ILE A 73 -2.69 11.88 14.32
CA ILE A 73 -2.79 11.19 13.02
C ILE A 73 -3.46 9.82 13.22
N ARG A 74 -3.05 9.08 14.26
CA ARG A 74 -3.67 7.79 14.59
C ARG A 74 -5.14 7.94 14.93
N GLU A 75 -5.47 8.89 15.81
CA GLU A 75 -6.85 9.19 16.20
C GLU A 75 -7.69 9.59 14.99
N THR A 76 -7.14 10.39 14.07
CA THR A 76 -7.82 10.74 12.80
C THR A 76 -8.07 9.51 11.94
N ALA A 77 -7.07 8.63 11.80
CA ALA A 77 -7.19 7.41 11.00
C ALA A 77 -8.24 6.45 11.58
N VAL A 78 -8.24 6.27 12.90
CA VAL A 78 -9.19 5.40 13.61
C VAL A 78 -10.59 6.00 13.67
N GLY A 79 -10.72 7.31 13.84
CA GLY A 79 -11.99 8.03 13.91
C GLY A 79 -12.72 8.14 12.57
N ASN A 80 -12.02 7.96 11.45
CA ASN A 80 -12.63 7.95 10.13
C ASN A 80 -13.34 6.60 9.88
N ALA A 81 -14.65 6.55 10.16
CA ALA A 81 -15.47 5.35 9.97
C ALA A 81 -15.49 4.83 8.52
N GLY A 82 -15.27 5.70 7.53
CA GLY A 82 -15.14 5.31 6.11
C GLY A 82 -13.90 4.47 5.82
N GLY A 83 -12.91 4.48 6.70
CA GLY A 83 -11.62 3.81 6.52
C GLY A 83 -10.70 4.51 5.51
N ASP A 84 -11.12 5.61 4.90
CA ASP A 84 -10.38 6.34 3.87
C ASP A 84 -9.05 6.88 4.39
N ALA A 85 -9.01 7.29 5.66
CA ALA A 85 -7.78 7.75 6.28
C ALA A 85 -6.74 6.62 6.44
N VAL A 86 -7.18 5.41 6.81
CA VAL A 86 -6.32 4.21 6.84
C VAL A 86 -5.92 3.83 5.41
N ASP A 87 -6.84 3.91 4.46
CA ASP A 87 -6.59 3.61 3.04
C ASP A 87 -5.53 4.55 2.45
N ALA A 88 -5.58 5.84 2.79
CA ALA A 88 -4.60 6.83 2.34
C ALA A 88 -3.20 6.54 2.89
N VAL A 89 -3.09 6.15 4.17
CA VAL A 89 -1.79 5.76 4.73
C VAL A 89 -1.26 4.50 4.04
N ALA A 90 -2.11 3.47 3.88
CA ALA A 90 -1.74 2.25 3.18
C ALA A 90 -1.31 2.51 1.72
N ALA A 91 -2.00 3.40 1.00
CA ALA A 91 -1.61 3.83 -0.34
C ALA A 91 -0.20 4.46 -0.35
N CYS A 92 0.09 5.37 0.58
CA CYS A 92 1.42 5.96 0.72
C CYS A 92 2.50 4.91 0.97
N VAL A 93 2.22 3.90 1.81
CA VAL A 93 3.17 2.79 2.05
C VAL A 93 3.41 1.99 0.77
N GLY A 94 2.33 1.59 0.07
CA GLY A 94 2.44 0.82 -1.16
C GLY A 94 3.19 1.56 -2.26
N ALA A 95 2.92 2.85 -2.45
CA ALA A 95 3.63 3.67 -3.42
C ALA A 95 5.12 3.83 -3.07
N PHE A 96 5.45 3.93 -1.78
CA PHE A 96 6.84 4.01 -1.33
C PHE A 96 7.60 2.70 -1.56
N ASP A 97 7.00 1.56 -1.23
CA ASP A 97 7.61 0.25 -1.47
C ASP A 97 7.82 0.00 -2.96
N ALA A 98 6.80 0.29 -3.77
CA ALA A 98 6.90 0.25 -5.23
C ALA A 98 8.09 1.07 -5.72
N ALA A 99 8.25 2.31 -5.26
CA ALA A 99 9.38 3.15 -5.63
C ALA A 99 10.74 2.57 -5.21
N ARG A 100 10.82 1.90 -4.04
CA ARG A 100 12.05 1.24 -3.56
C ARG A 100 12.39 -0.01 -4.35
N GLU A 101 11.38 -0.72 -4.82
CA GLU A 101 11.50 -1.96 -5.60
C GLU A 101 11.63 -1.69 -7.10
N GLY A 102 11.68 -0.41 -7.50
CA GLY A 102 11.83 -0.01 -8.90
C GLY A 102 10.57 -0.24 -9.73
N TYR A 103 9.40 -0.20 -9.08
CA TYR A 103 8.09 -0.36 -9.67
C TYR A 103 7.89 -1.75 -10.33
N ALA A 104 8.66 -2.75 -9.89
CA ALA A 104 8.44 -4.13 -10.31
C ALA A 104 7.07 -4.60 -9.83
N THR A 105 6.30 -5.23 -10.73
CA THR A 105 4.96 -5.75 -10.40
C THR A 105 4.93 -7.25 -10.61
N GLU A 106 4.48 -7.94 -9.56
CA GLU A 106 4.21 -9.39 -9.57
C GLU A 106 2.96 -9.68 -10.40
N THR A 107 3.13 -10.01 -11.68
CA THR A 107 2.01 -10.25 -12.60
C THR A 107 1.34 -11.59 -12.38
N ASP A 108 2.07 -12.56 -11.83
CA ASP A 108 1.59 -13.95 -11.65
C ASP A 108 0.56 -14.07 -10.51
N ALA A 109 0.42 -13.02 -9.70
CA ALA A 109 -0.56 -12.94 -8.62
C ALA A 109 -1.95 -12.47 -9.08
N PHE A 110 -2.12 -12.13 -10.37
CA PHE A 110 -3.37 -11.62 -10.94
C PHE A 110 -4.00 -12.64 -11.89
N ASP A 111 -5.32 -12.79 -11.83
CA ASP A 111 -6.09 -13.68 -12.71
C ASP A 111 -6.04 -13.23 -14.18
N ASP A 112 -5.84 -11.92 -14.42
CA ASP A 112 -5.62 -11.32 -15.74
C ASP A 112 -4.34 -10.44 -15.71
N PRO A 113 -3.18 -10.99 -16.12
CA PRO A 113 -1.92 -10.26 -16.16
C PRO A 113 -1.90 -9.09 -17.16
N GLU A 114 -2.75 -9.11 -18.19
CA GLU A 114 -2.80 -8.05 -19.21
C GLU A 114 -3.53 -6.80 -18.71
N ALA A 115 -4.48 -6.96 -17.78
CA ALA A 115 -5.18 -5.84 -17.14
C ALA A 115 -4.21 -4.89 -16.39
N VAL A 116 -3.09 -5.42 -15.88
CA VAL A 116 -2.03 -4.65 -15.19
C VAL A 116 -1.38 -3.60 -16.11
N GLU A 117 -1.40 -3.80 -17.44
CA GLU A 117 -0.90 -2.82 -18.41
C GLU A 117 -1.83 -1.61 -18.58
N VAL A 118 -3.14 -1.81 -18.42
CA VAL A 118 -4.16 -0.78 -18.64
C VAL A 118 -4.43 0.03 -17.38
N GLU A 119 -4.43 -0.64 -16.22
CA GLU A 119 -4.78 -0.05 -14.92
C GLU A 119 -3.57 0.48 -14.13
N GLY A 120 -2.47 0.82 -14.84
CA GLY A 120 -1.36 1.55 -14.25
C GLY A 120 -0.72 0.88 -13.03
N TYR A 121 -0.04 -0.26 -13.20
CA TYR A 121 0.79 -0.93 -12.18
C TYR A 121 0.16 -0.92 -10.78
N ILE A 122 -0.85 -1.76 -10.58
CA ILE A 122 -1.52 -1.86 -9.27
C ILE A 122 -0.57 -2.52 -8.26
N TYR A 123 -0.27 -1.79 -7.18
CA TYR A 123 0.53 -2.26 -6.05
C TYR A 123 -0.35 -2.68 -4.88
N ALA A 124 0.03 -3.81 -4.30
CA ALA A 124 -0.66 -4.50 -3.21
C ALA A 124 0.31 -4.84 -2.09
#